data_AF-A0A800IH55-F1
#
_entry.id   AF-A0A800IH55-F1
#
_cell.length_a   1.000
_cell.length_b   1.000
_cell.length_c   1.000
_cell.angle_alpha   90.00
_cell.angle_beta   90.00
_cell.angle_gamma   90.00
#
_symmetry.space_group_name_H-M   'P 1'
#
loop_
_entity.id
_entity.type
_entity.pdbx_description
1 polymer ?
#
loop_
_entity_poly.entity_id
_entity_poly.type
_entity_poly.pdbx_seq_one_letter_code
_entity_poly.pdbx_strand_id
1 'polypeptide(L)'
;FVLPALQHILDSPRRDPGTPKVLILSPTRELARQTYDQIEQLVAHNHLKSCLIVGGVPFGMQKAMVAESIDVLVATPGRLLEIEEHMALDLSQVTEFVM
;
A
#
# COMPACT_ATOMS: atom_id res chain seq x y z
N PHE A 1 -10.46 -11.16 -0.23
CA PHE A 1 -9.52 -11.47 -1.33
C PHE A 1 -8.06 -11.24 -0.94
N VAL A 2 -7.74 -10.31 -0.02
CA VAL A 2 -6.34 -10.00 0.33
C VAL A 2 -5.66 -11.03 1.25
N LEU A 3 -6.43 -11.88 1.95
CA LEU A 3 -5.90 -12.78 2.98
C LEU A 3 -4.81 -13.75 2.47
N PRO A 4 -4.95 -14.41 1.30
CA PRO A 4 -3.87 -15.23 0.74
C PRO A 4 -2.60 -14.42 0.43
N ALA A 5 -2.76 -13.19 -0.05
CA ALA A 5 -1.62 -12.30 -0.32
C ALA A 5 -0.89 -11.91 0.98
N LEU A 6 -1.64 -11.60 2.05
CA LEU A 6 -1.05 -11.34 3.37
C LEU A 6 -0.32 -12.57 3.92
N GLN A 7 -0.92 -13.76 3.79
CA GLN A 7 -0.30 -15.02 4.21
C GLN A 7 1.01 -15.27 3.46
N HIS A 8 1.03 -15.06 2.14
CA HIS A 8 2.23 -15.22 1.33
C HIS A 8 3.37 -14.28 1.77
N ILE A 9 3.05 -13.02 2.13
CA ILE A 9 4.06 -12.09 2.67
C ILE A 9 4.61 -12.57 4.00
N LEU A 10 3.76 -13.10 4.89
CA LEU A 10 4.16 -13.62 6.20
C LEU A 10 5.08 -14.84 6.09
N ASP A 11 4.82 -15.71 5.11
CA ASP A 11 5.62 -16.92 4.87
C ASP A 11 6.97 -16.61 4.18
N SER A 12 7.12 -15.43 3.57
CA SER A 12 8.34 -14.98 2.90
C SER A 12 8.72 -13.53 3.30
N PRO A 13 9.22 -13.34 4.54
CA PRO A 13 9.52 -12.02 5.08
C PRO A 13 10.79 -11.43 4.45
N ARG A 14 10.61 -10.76 3.31
CA ARG A 14 11.54 -9.73 2.79
C ARG A 14 10.98 -8.33 3.08
N ARG A 15 11.80 -7.41 3.57
CA ARG A 15 11.38 -6.03 3.86
C ARG A 15 12.42 -5.06 3.32
N ASP A 16 12.24 -4.66 2.07
CA ASP A 16 13.00 -3.57 1.48
C ASP A 16 12.17 -2.27 1.64
N PRO A 17 12.76 -1.15 2.09
CA PRO A 17 12.04 0.12 2.21
C PRO A 17 11.51 0.60 0.87
N GLY A 18 10.30 1.17 0.84
CA GLY A 18 9.73 1.76 -0.39
C GLY A 18 9.23 0.77 -1.45
N THR A 19 9.25 -0.54 -1.18
CA THR A 19 8.80 -1.58 -2.12
C THR A 19 7.59 -2.35 -1.57
N PRO A 20 6.34 -1.89 -1.80
CA PRO A 20 5.16 -2.65 -1.39
C PRO A 20 5.05 -3.97 -2.17
N LYS A 21 4.61 -5.03 -1.49
CA LYS A 21 4.39 -6.34 -2.12
C LYS A 21 2.98 -6.53 -2.64
N VAL A 22 2.02 -5.90 -1.97
CA VAL A 22 0.62 -5.92 -2.35
C VAL A 22 0.19 -4.50 -2.70
N LEU A 23 -0.34 -4.33 -3.91
CA LEU A 23 -0.96 -3.09 -4.35
C LEU A 23 -2.45 -3.32 -4.56
N ILE A 24 -3.28 -2.54 -3.88
CA ILE A 24 -4.73 -2.51 -4.05
C ILE A 24 -5.09 -1.16 -4.65
N LEU A 25 -5.60 -1.16 -5.88
CA LEU A 25 -6.13 0.04 -6.51
C LEU A 25 -7.63 0.13 -6.29
N SER A 26 -8.09 1.30 -5.87
CA SER A 26 -9.52 1.58 -5.75
C SER A 26 -9.90 2.79 -6.61
N PRO A 27 -11.05 2.76 -7.31
CA PRO A 27 -11.45 3.82 -8.23
C PRO A 27 -11.80 5.15 -7.53
N THR A 28 -12.12 5.12 -6.24
CA THR A 28 -12.50 6.31 -5.45
C THR A 28 -11.75 6.37 -4.13
N ARG A 29 -11.66 7.58 -3.57
CA ARG A 29 -11.01 7.82 -2.27
C ARG A 29 -11.75 7.12 -1.13
N GLU A 30 -13.08 7.10 -1.22
CA GLU A 30 -13.97 6.52 -0.23
C GLU A 30 -13.80 5.00 -0.18
N LEU A 31 -13.76 4.34 -1.34
CA LEU A 31 -13.55 2.89 -1.41
C LEU A 31 -12.13 2.50 -1.01
N ALA A 32 -11.12 3.28 -1.42
CA ALA A 32 -9.75 3.08 -0.97
C ALA A 32 -9.64 3.11 0.56
N ARG A 33 -10.31 4.09 1.20
CA ARG A 33 -10.30 4.23 2.66
C ARG A 33 -11.04 3.10 3.36
N GLN A 34 -12.21 2.71 2.88
CA GLN A 34 -12.94 1.55 3.42
C GLN A 34 -12.11 0.26 3.33
N THR A 35 -11.42 0.06 2.21
CA THR A 35 -10.56 -1.10 2.02
C THR A 35 -9.36 -1.04 2.96
N TYR A 36 -8.70 0.11 3.07
CA TYR A 36 -7.60 0.33 4.00
C TYR A 36 -8.01 0.07 5.45
N ASP A 37 -9.18 0.52 5.90
CA ASP A 37 -9.65 0.28 7.26
C ASP A 37 -9.85 -1.23 7.53
N GLN A 38 -10.24 -2.02 6.52
CA GLN A 38 -10.28 -3.48 6.62
C GLN A 38 -8.87 -4.09 6.64
N ILE A 39 -7.94 -3.58 5.83
CA ILE A 39 -6.54 -4.04 5.85
C ILE A 39 -5.90 -3.80 7.21
N GLU A 40 -6.08 -2.62 7.80
CA GLU A 40 -5.57 -2.27 9.13
C GLU A 40 -6.03 -3.28 10.19
N GLN A 41 -7.30 -3.70 10.14
CA GLN A 41 -7.81 -4.75 11.04
C GLN A 41 -7.13 -6.11 10.81
N LEU A 42 -6.84 -6.46 9.55
CA LEU A 42 -6.19 -7.72 9.21
C LEU A 42 -4.70 -7.75 9.59
N VAL A 43 -4.02 -6.60 9.58
CA VAL A 43 -2.60 -6.50 9.93
C VAL A 43 -2.32 -6.14 11.39
N ALA A 44 -3.35 -5.73 12.15
CA ALA A 44 -3.24 -5.26 13.54
C ALA A 44 -2.51 -6.22 14.52
N HIS A 45 -2.49 -7.52 14.23
CA HIS A 45 -1.90 -8.55 15.09
C HIS A 45 -0.66 -9.21 14.50
N ASN A 46 -0.07 -8.60 13.47
CA ASN A 46 1.19 -9.05 12.90
C ASN A 46 2.12 -7.85 12.67
N HIS A 47 3.22 -8.07 11.97
CA HIS A 47 4.27 -7.08 11.75
C HIS A 47 4.16 -6.38 10.39
N LEU A 48 3.09 -6.66 9.63
CA LEU A 48 2.89 -6.08 8.32
C LEU A 48 2.49 -4.62 8.48
N LYS A 49 3.01 -3.77 7.62
CA LYS A 49 2.67 -2.35 7.55
C LYS A 49 1.80 -2.07 6.34
N SER A 50 0.76 -1.27 6.54
CA SER A 50 -0.12 -0.84 5.46
C SER A 50 -0.13 0.68 5.30
N CYS A 51 -0.33 1.17 4.08
CA CYS A 51 -0.34 2.60 3.75
C CYS A 51 -1.50 2.93 2.80
N LEU A 52 -2.05 4.14 2.95
CA LEU A 52 -3.12 4.67 2.09
C LEU A 52 -2.64 5.89 1.29
N ILE A 53 -2.71 5.81 -0.04
CA ILE A 53 -2.40 6.89 -0.97
C ILE A 53 -3.66 7.35 -1.72
N VAL A 54 -4.18 8.50 -1.34
CA VAL A 54 -5.37 9.11 -1.94
C VAL A 54 -5.24 10.62 -2.05
N GLY A 55 -6.00 11.24 -2.95
CA GLY A 55 -6.08 12.71 -3.03
C GLY A 55 -6.62 13.34 -1.73
N GLY A 56 -6.36 14.64 -1.54
CA GLY A 56 -6.83 15.40 -0.38
C GLY A 56 -5.99 15.23 0.90
N VAL A 57 -4.91 14.45 0.85
CA VAL A 57 -3.88 14.38 1.90
C VAL A 57 -2.63 15.10 1.41
N PRO A 58 -1.94 15.90 2.25
CA PRO A 58 -0.72 16.60 1.85
C PRO A 58 0.32 15.66 1.25
N PHE A 59 0.88 16.05 0.10
CA PHE A 59 1.85 15.23 -0.65
C PHE A 59 3.08 14.86 0.19
N GLY A 60 3.64 15.82 0.92
CA GLY A 60 4.82 15.58 1.77
C GLY A 60 4.59 14.53 2.86
N MET A 61 3.35 14.44 3.38
CA MET A 61 2.98 13.43 4.37
C MET A 61 2.95 12.03 3.74
N GLN A 62 2.34 11.90 2.56
CA GLN A 62 2.32 10.62 1.84
C GLN A 62 3.72 10.20 1.41
N LYS A 63 4.56 11.13 0.95
CA LYS A 63 5.95 10.84 0.62
C LYS A 63 6.74 10.29 1.83
N ALA A 64 6.54 10.87 3.02
CA ALA A 64 7.17 10.40 4.24
C ALA A 64 6.67 9.00 4.64
N MET A 65 5.36 8.74 4.54
CA MET A 65 4.78 7.42 4.80
C MET A 65 5.34 6.36 3.85
N VAL A 66 5.49 6.69 2.57
CA VAL A 66 5.97 5.76 1.54
C VAL A 66 7.48 5.47 1.63
N ALA A 67 8.25 6.40 2.18
CA ALA A 67 9.67 6.19 2.45
C ALA A 67 9.93 5.16 3.57
N GLU A 68 8.91 4.79 4.36
CA GLU A 68 9.03 3.68 5.31
C GLU A 68 8.94 2.31 4.61
N SER A 69 9.25 1.24 5.36
CA SER A 69 8.90 -0.12 4.92
C SER A 69 7.38 -0.26 4.90
N ILE A 70 6.81 -0.59 3.74
CA ILE A 70 5.37 -0.86 3.55
C ILE A 70 5.23 -2.24 2.93
N ASP A 71 4.31 -3.06 3.44
CA ASP A 71 4.00 -4.37 2.87
C ASP A 71 2.76 -4.30 1.96
N VAL A 72 1.75 -3.52 2.37
CA VAL A 72 0.47 -3.37 1.68
C VAL A 72 0.19 -1.90 1.37
N LEU A 73 0.01 -1.59 0.10
CA LEU A 73 -0.35 -0.25 -0.35
C LEU A 73 -1.77 -0.25 -0.93
N VAL A 74 -2.64 0.61 -0.39
CA VAL A 74 -3.97 0.88 -0.93
C VAL A 74 -3.95 2.27 -1.56
N ALA A 75 -4.35 2.40 -2.83
CA ALA A 75 -4.23 3.66 -3.53
C ALA A 75 -5.33 3.95 -4.55
N THR A 76 -5.56 5.23 -4.86
CA THR A 76 -6.28 5.65 -6.08
C THR A 76 -5.30 5.83 -7.24
N PRO A 77 -5.62 5.40 -8.48
CA PRO A 77 -4.67 5.40 -9.60
C PRO A 77 -3.99 6.73 -9.87
N GLY A 78 -4.75 7.83 -9.95
CA GLY A 78 -4.17 9.16 -10.25
C GLY A 78 -3.14 9.60 -9.21
N ARG A 79 -3.42 9.37 -7.92
CA ARG A 79 -2.51 9.76 -6.85
C ARG A 79 -1.28 8.85 -6.74
N LEU A 80 -1.43 7.58 -7.09
CA LEU A 80 -0.31 6.65 -7.14
C LEU A 80 0.72 7.09 -8.17
N LEU A 81 0.27 7.42 -9.38
CA LEU A 81 1.13 7.89 -10.48
C LEU A 81 1.91 9.16 -10.08
N GLU A 82 1.25 10.13 -9.45
CA GLU A 82 1.93 11.34 -8.95
C GLU A 82 3.04 11.02 -7.94
N ILE A 83 2.88 10.01 -7.08
CA ILE A 83 3.88 9.62 -6.09
C ILE A 83 5.04 8.83 -6.72
N GLU A 84 4.73 7.95 -7.68
CA GLU A 84 5.71 7.19 -8.46
C GLU A 84 6.64 8.12 -9.27
N GLU A 85 6.06 9.11 -9.96
CA GLU A 85 6.81 10.12 -10.74
C GLU A 85 7.83 10.90 -9.90
N HIS A 86 7.59 11.04 -8.60
CA HIS A 86 8.49 11.69 -7.66
C HIS A 86 9.53 10.74 -7.03
N MET A 87 9.69 9.53 -7.58
CA MET A 87 10.59 8.45 -7.13
C MET A 87 10.48 8.15 -5.63
N ALA A 88 9.30 8.32 -5.07
CA ALA A 88 9.05 8.03 -3.66
C ALA A 88 8.66 6.56 -3.43
N LEU A 89 8.38 5.81 -4.50
CA LEU A 89 7.81 4.46 -4.46
C LEU A 89 8.42 3.61 -5.59
N ASP A 90 8.83 2.38 -5.27
CA ASP A 90 9.25 1.39 -6.27
C ASP A 90 8.22 0.25 -6.32
N LEU A 91 7.50 0.17 -7.43
CA LEU A 91 6.45 -0.83 -7.67
C LEU A 91 6.97 -2.13 -8.30
N SER A 92 8.28 -2.25 -8.56
CA SER A 92 8.87 -3.42 -9.23
C SER A 92 8.68 -4.74 -8.47
N GLN A 93 8.43 -4.67 -7.16
CA GLN A 93 8.23 -5.82 -6.27
C GLN A 93 6.75 -6.12 -5.98
N VAL A 94 5.81 -5.44 -6.63
CA VAL A 94 4.39 -5.75 -6.49
C VAL A 94 4.12 -7.12 -7.10
N THR A 95 3.76 -8.08 -6.25
CA THR A 95 3.46 -9.46 -6.67
C THR A 95 1.97 -9.72 -6.84
N GLU A 96 1.12 -8.89 -6.21
CA GLU A 96 -0.32 -9.07 -6.15
C GLU A 96 -1.02 -7.73 -6.42
N PHE A 97 -1.91 -7.73 -7.40
CA PHE A 97 -2.69 -6.58 -7.83
C PHE A 97 -4.18 -6.85 -7.66
N VAL A 98 -4.88 -5.97 -6.95
CA VAL A 98 -6.33 -6.08 -6.78
C VAL A 98 -7.02 -4.76 -7.13
N MET A 99 -8.08 -4.84 -7.92
CA MET A 99 -8.90 -3.72 -8.40
C MET A 99 -10.37 -3.92 -8.02
#